data_AF-A0A7X9A6V1-F1
#
_entry.id   AF-A0A7X9A6V1-F1
#
_cell.length_a   1.000
_cell.length_b   1.000
_cell.length_c   1.000
_cell.angle_alpha   90.00
_cell.angle_beta   90.00
_cell.angle_gamma   90.00
#
_symmetry.space_group_name_H-M   'P 1'
#
loop_
_entity.id
_entity.type
_entity.pdbx_description
1 polymer ?
#
loop_
_entity_poly.entity_id
_entity_poly.type
_entity_poly.pdbx_seq_one_letter_code
_entity_poly.pdbx_strand_id
1 'polypeptide(L)'
;VTFQAIGDALTDYVNEKGPIDIPVVVGRGGPGLVKGIIILKQCLESLKLPYVIFGPDTPVTLVAGYAAKLVNAISGEGGRENESN
;
A
#
# COMPACT_ATOMS: atom_id res chain seq x y z
N VAL A 1 -17.32 -0.41 -4.71
CA VAL A 1 -17.78 -0.60 -3.32
C VAL A 1 -16.63 -0.96 -2.38
N THR A 2 -15.88 -2.05 -2.61
CA THR A 2 -14.81 -2.49 -1.69
C THR A 2 -13.73 -1.45 -1.41
N PHE A 3 -13.09 -0.92 -2.46
CA PHE A 3 -12.02 0.08 -2.29
C PHE A 3 -12.51 1.42 -1.74
N GLN A 4 -13.79 1.77 -1.98
CA GLN A 4 -14.40 2.94 -1.36
C GLN A 4 -14.51 2.74 0.15
N ALA A 5 -15.08 1.62 0.60
CA ALA A 5 -15.22 1.32 2.01
C ALA A 5 -13.87 1.26 2.75
N ILE A 6 -12.81 0.78 2.09
CA ILE A 6 -11.44 0.81 2.65
C ILE A 6 -10.96 2.26 2.81
N GLY A 7 -11.17 3.12 1.81
CA GLY A 7 -10.79 4.53 1.88
C GLY A 7 -11.58 5.31 2.94
N ASP A 8 -12.87 5.03 3.07
CA ASP A 8 -13.74 5.62 4.09
C ASP A 8 -13.24 5.26 5.49
N ALA A 9 -13.00 3.96 5.75
CA ALA A 9 -12.48 3.49 7.04
C ALA A 9 -11.10 4.06 7.37
N LEU A 10 -10.23 4.23 6.38
CA LEU A 10 -8.92 4.84 6.57
C LEU A 10 -9.03 6.33 6.92
N THR A 11 -9.94 7.04 6.24
CA THR A 11 -10.24 8.45 6.52
C THR A 11 -10.78 8.62 7.93
N ASP A 12 -11.73 7.78 8.34
CA ASP A 12 -12.28 7.78 9.70
C ASP A 12 -11.21 7.55 10.76
N TYR A 13 -10.31 6.59 10.52
CA TYR A 13 -9.20 6.30 11.43
C TYR A 13 -8.25 7.50 11.59
N VAL A 14 -7.85 8.14 10.48
CA VAL A 14 -6.98 9.33 10.51
C VAL A 14 -7.68 10.52 11.17
N ASN A 15 -8.99 10.68 10.96
CA ASN A 15 -9.77 11.72 11.61
C ASN A 15 -9.83 11.52 13.14
N GLU A 16 -9.95 10.28 13.60
CA GLU A 16 -10.02 9.96 15.04
C GLU A 16 -8.65 10.00 15.72
N LYS A 17 -7.61 9.46 15.07
CA LYS A 17 -6.27 9.25 15.69
C LYS A 17 -5.23 10.30 15.29
N GLY A 18 -5.54 11.13 14.30
CA GLY A 18 -4.61 12.07 13.70
C GLY A 18 -3.80 11.46 12.53
N PRO A 19 -2.93 12.27 11.90
CA PRO A 19 -2.14 11.85 10.75
C PRO A 19 -1.24 10.65 11.05
N ILE A 20 -1.10 9.77 10.06
CA ILE A 20 -0.20 8.61 10.10
C ILE A 20 0.80 8.69 8.94
N ASP A 21 1.98 8.11 9.12
CA ASP A 21 3.01 7.99 8.08
C ASP A 21 3.35 6.52 7.84
N ILE A 22 2.38 5.79 7.27
CA ILE A 22 2.51 4.36 6.97
C ILE A 22 2.39 4.20 5.46
N PRO A 23 3.40 3.63 4.78
CA PRO A 23 3.33 3.40 3.34
C PRO A 23 2.27 2.34 3.00
N VAL A 24 1.49 2.59 1.96
CA VAL A 24 0.40 1.71 1.51
C VAL A 24 0.77 1.04 0.20
N VAL A 25 0.79 -0.30 0.18
CA VAL A 25 1.02 -1.09 -1.03
C VAL A 25 -0.29 -1.76 -1.46
N VAL A 26 -0.73 -1.51 -2.68
CA VAL A 26 -1.98 -2.05 -3.24
C VAL A 26 -1.66 -2.95 -4.43
N GLY A 27 -2.11 -4.20 -4.37
CA GLY A 27 -2.13 -5.10 -5.52
C GLY A 27 -3.41 -5.94 -5.50
N ARG A 28 -4.20 -5.88 -6.57
CA ARG A 28 -5.43 -6.67 -6.68
C ARG A 28 -5.64 -7.11 -8.12
N GLY A 29 -5.73 -8.42 -8.33
CA GLY A 29 -6.00 -9.02 -9.64
C GLY A 29 -7.49 -9.17 -9.92
N GLY A 30 -7.89 -9.08 -11.19
CA GLY A 30 -9.25 -9.38 -11.68
C GLY A 30 -9.94 -8.19 -12.38
N PRO A 31 -11.04 -8.44 -13.12
CA PRO A 31 -11.67 -7.43 -13.96
C PRO A 31 -12.41 -6.35 -13.14
N GLY A 32 -12.56 -5.16 -13.74
CA GLY A 32 -13.47 -4.11 -13.24
C GLY A 32 -12.97 -3.26 -12.06
N LEU A 33 -11.66 -3.23 -11.81
CA LEU A 33 -11.11 -2.61 -10.60
C LEU A 33 -10.66 -1.17 -10.72
N VAL A 34 -10.48 -0.69 -11.94
CA VAL A 34 -9.91 0.62 -12.23
C VAL A 34 -10.62 1.71 -11.42
N LYS A 35 -11.96 1.70 -11.41
CA LYS A 35 -12.75 2.68 -10.65
C LYS A 35 -12.48 2.63 -9.14
N GLY A 36 -12.40 1.43 -8.57
CA GLY A 36 -12.13 1.27 -7.13
C GLY A 36 -10.72 1.70 -6.77
N ILE A 37 -9.74 1.38 -7.61
CA ILE A 37 -8.34 1.77 -7.41
C ILE A 37 -8.18 3.29 -7.49
N ILE A 38 -8.84 3.96 -8.43
CA ILE A 38 -8.82 5.44 -8.54
C ILE A 38 -9.38 6.09 -7.27
N ILE A 39 -10.50 5.58 -6.75
CA ILE A 39 -11.10 6.07 -5.50
C ILE A 39 -10.11 5.92 -4.34
N LEU A 40 -9.49 4.75 -4.18
CA LEU A 40 -8.52 4.53 -3.11
C LEU A 40 -7.31 5.45 -3.28
N LYS A 41 -6.79 5.62 -4.51
CA LYS A 41 -5.70 6.54 -4.82
C LYS A 41 -6.02 7.97 -4.36
N GLN A 42 -7.20 8.48 -4.68
CA GLN A 42 -7.64 9.83 -4.27
C GLN A 42 -7.70 9.98 -2.75
N CYS A 43 -8.17 8.95 -2.05
CA CYS A 43 -8.17 8.92 -0.58
C CYS A 43 -6.73 8.99 -0.03
N LEU A 44 -5.82 8.14 -0.51
CA LEU A 44 -4.42 8.13 -0.08
C LEU A 44 -3.73 9.47 -0.35
N GLU A 45 -3.99 10.09 -1.49
CA GLU A 45 -3.49 11.44 -1.84
C GLU A 45 -4.04 12.52 -0.91
N SER A 46 -5.34 12.48 -0.60
CA SER A 46 -5.98 13.42 0.33
C SER A 46 -5.39 13.31 1.74
N LEU A 47 -5.08 12.10 2.18
CA LEU A 47 -4.46 11.81 3.47
C LEU A 47 -2.93 12.00 3.48
N LYS A 48 -2.34 12.33 2.32
CA LYS A 48 -0.89 12.48 2.10
C LYS A 48 -0.08 11.23 2.49
N LEU A 49 -0.67 10.04 2.31
CA LEU A 49 0.00 8.78 2.62
C LEU A 49 0.91 8.36 1.46
N PRO A 50 2.15 7.91 1.72
CA PRO A 50 2.98 7.29 0.70
C PRO A 50 2.29 6.04 0.15
N TYR A 51 2.24 5.86 -1.17
CA TYR A 51 1.58 4.69 -1.75
C TYR A 51 2.23 4.17 -3.02
N VAL A 52 2.05 2.87 -3.26
CA VAL A 52 2.38 2.19 -4.51
C VAL A 52 1.21 1.31 -4.92
N ILE A 53 0.73 1.49 -6.15
CA ILE A 53 -0.38 0.73 -6.71
C ILE A 53 0.12 -0.08 -7.90
N PHE A 54 -0.06 -1.40 -7.82
CA PHE A 54 0.25 -2.33 -8.88
C PHE A 54 -0.95 -2.57 -9.79
N GLY A 55 -0.69 -2.70 -11.09
CA GLY A 55 -1.70 -3.01 -12.10
C GLY A 55 -2.28 -4.42 -11.93
N PRO A 56 -3.45 -4.70 -12.53
CA PRO A 56 -4.19 -5.96 -12.35
C PRO A 56 -3.42 -7.21 -12.82
N ASP A 57 -2.46 -7.03 -13.73
CA ASP A 57 -1.63 -8.11 -14.28
C ASP A 57 -0.37 -8.40 -13.43
N THR A 58 -0.18 -7.67 -12.33
CA THR A 58 0.96 -7.90 -11.45
C THR A 58 0.73 -9.14 -10.59
N PRO A 59 1.64 -10.13 -10.60
CA PRO A 59 1.57 -11.27 -9.69
C PRO A 59 1.54 -10.83 -8.22
N VAL A 60 0.61 -11.39 -7.44
CA VAL A 60 0.46 -11.08 -6.01
C VAL A 60 1.75 -11.33 -5.21
N THR A 61 2.56 -12.32 -5.64
CA THR A 61 3.87 -12.62 -5.04
C THR A 61 4.87 -11.49 -5.23
N LEU A 62 4.85 -10.78 -6.36
CA LEU A 62 5.69 -9.60 -6.58
C LEU A 62 5.25 -8.42 -5.71
N VAL A 63 3.93 -8.24 -5.52
CA VAL A 63 3.39 -7.21 -4.63
C VAL A 63 3.84 -7.45 -3.20
N ALA A 64 3.72 -8.68 -2.70
CA ALA A 64 4.18 -9.06 -1.37
C ALA A 64 5.70 -8.89 -1.22
N GLY A 65 6.48 -9.34 -2.22
CA GLY A 65 7.94 -9.16 -2.22
C GLY A 65 8.35 -7.69 -2.22
N TYR A 66 7.63 -6.84 -2.95
CA TYR A 66 7.85 -5.39 -2.93
C TYR A 66 7.56 -4.81 -1.54
N ALA A 67 6.44 -5.17 -0.91
CA ALA A 67 6.09 -4.68 0.42
C ALA A 67 7.16 -5.07 1.47
N ALA A 68 7.65 -6.31 1.44
CA ALA A 68 8.73 -6.75 2.33
C ALA A 68 10.02 -5.94 2.13
N LYS A 69 10.44 -5.75 0.86
CA LYS A 69 11.62 -4.94 0.54
C LYS A 69 11.45 -3.48 0.96
N LEU A 70 10.25 -2.92 0.79
CA LEU A 70 9.94 -1.56 1.20
C LEU A 70 10.10 -1.40 2.71
N VAL A 71 9.56 -2.32 3.51
CA VAL A 71 9.71 -2.32 4.97
C VAL A 71 11.18 -2.40 5.38
N ASN A 72 11.95 -3.33 4.79
CA ASN A 72 13.39 -3.45 5.10
C ASN A 72 14.18 -2.16 4.76
N ALA A 73 13.80 -1.49 3.67
CA ALA A 73 14.44 -0.24 3.25
C ALA A 73 14.14 0.93 4.20
N ILE A 74 12.90 1.03 4.70
CA ILE A 74 12.49 2.12 5.61
C ILE A 74 12.91 1.88 7.06
N SER A 75 12.99 0.63 7.50
CA SER A 75 13.37 0.26 8.87
C SER A 75 14.88 0.36 9.14
N GLY A 76 15.69 0.71 8.13
CA GLY A 76 17.14 0.84 8.28
C GLY A 76 17.89 -0.50 8.37
N GLU A 77 17.21 -1.62 8.14
CA GLU A 77 17.81 -2.97 8.04
C GLU A 77 18.34 -3.27 6.62
N GLY A 78 18.61 -2.24 5.81
CA GLY A 78 19.33 -2.35 4.54
C GLY A 78 20.82 -2.72 4.68
N GLY A 79 21.18 -3.53 5.68
CA GLY A 79 22.55 -3.97 5.93
C GLY A 79 22.64 -5.02 7.04
N ARG A 80 22.48 -6.30 6.68
CA ARG A 80 23.27 -7.47 7.13
C ARG A 80 22.59 -8.77 6.68
N GLU A 81 22.56 -9.00 5.37
CA GLU A 81 22.71 -10.38 4.89
C GLU A 81 24.20 -10.71 4.92
N ASN A 82 24.70 -11.08 6.11
CA ASN A 82 25.93 -11.85 6.19
C ASN A 82 25.59 -13.24 5.67
N GLU A 83 25.87 -13.46 4.39
CA GLU A 83 26.11 -14.80 3.88
C GLU A 83 27.38 -15.32 4.56
N SER A 84 27.18 -16.06 5.64
CA SER A 84 28.18 -16.95 6.24
C SER A 84 27.59 -18.34 6.22
N ASN A 85 27.81 -19.04 5.11
CA ASN A 85 28.42 -20.38 5.06
C ASN A 85 28.20 -21.03 3.70
#